data_AF-A0A068YVH3-F1
#
_entry.id   AF-A0A068YVH3-F1
#
_cell.length_a   1.000
_cell.length_b   1.000
_cell.length_c   1.000
_cell.angle_alpha   90.00
_cell.angle_beta   90.00
_cell.angle_gamma   90.00
#
_symmetry.space_group_name_H-M   'P 1'
#
loop_
_entity.id
_entity.type
_entity.pdbx_description
1 polymer ?
#
loop_
_entity_poly.entity_id
_entity_poly.type
_entity_poly.pdbx_seq_one_letter_code
_entity_poly.pdbx_strand_id
1 'polypeptide(L)' 'MQNNIFLDTFKTLGTNAVPMNFGEVFTALETKTIDGQENPFVTIETSKFNEVQKYLSVTPPCLQPRF' A
#
# COMPACT_ATOMS: atom_id res chain seq x y z
N MET A 1 8.51 -18.26 10.81
CA MET A 1 8.84 -16.82 10.66
C MET A 1 7.99 -16.29 9.52
N GLN A 2 7.01 -15.45 9.81
CA GLN A 2 6.32 -14.69 8.75
C GLN A 2 7.37 -13.76 8.16
N ASN A 3 7.78 -14.04 6.92
CA ASN A 3 8.89 -13.34 6.28
C ASN A 3 8.45 -11.90 6.02
N ASN A 4 8.91 -10.97 6.85
CA ASN A 4 8.35 -9.63 6.96
C ASN A 4 8.96 -8.64 5.95
N ILE A 5 9.35 -9.16 4.78
CA ILE A 5 10.06 -8.42 3.72
C ILE A 5 9.35 -7.13 3.39
N PHE A 6 8.01 -7.12 3.37
CA PHE A 6 7.24 -5.90 3.11
C PHE A 6 7.48 -4.83 4.18
N LEU A 7 7.31 -5.15 5.46
CA LEU A 7 7.53 -4.18 6.54
C LEU A 7 8.99 -3.73 6.60
N ASP A 8 9.95 -4.62 6.38
CA ASP A 8 11.38 -4.26 6.36
C ASP A 8 11.75 -3.39 5.15
N THR A 9 11.16 -3.65 3.98
CA THR A 9 11.34 -2.84 2.77
C THR A 9 10.82 -1.42 3.01
N PHE A 10 9.58 -1.30 3.48
CA PHE A 10 8.95 -0.02 3.76
C PHE A 10 9.67 0.75 4.87
N LYS A 11 10.14 0.06 5.92
CA LYS A 11 10.97 0.66 6.96
C LYS A 11 12.30 1.17 6.41
N THR A 12 12.93 0.42 5.50
CA THR A 12 14.18 0.82 4.82
C THR A 12 13.96 2.06 3.93
N LEU A 13 12.77 2.19 3.33
CA LEU A 13 12.36 3.38 2.58
C LEU A 13 12.02 4.58 3.50
N GLY A 14 12.14 4.45 4.82
CA GLY A 14 11.87 5.51 5.79
C GLY A 14 10.37 5.71 6.07
N THR A 15 9.52 4.77 5.66
CA THR A 15 8.08 4.84 5.91
C THR A 15 7.72 4.12 7.21
N ASN A 16 6.64 4.57 7.86
CA ASN A 16 6.07 3.91 9.03
C ASN A 16 4.92 3.00 8.59
N ALA A 17 5.24 1.84 8.02
CA ALA A 17 4.23 0.91 7.53
C ALA A 17 3.41 0.30 8.67
N VAL A 18 2.08 0.38 8.54
CA VAL A 18 1.12 -0.19 9.49
C VAL A 18 0.44 -1.40 8.84
N PRO A 19 0.61 -2.62 9.37
CA PRO A 19 -0.11 -3.78 8.84
C PRO A 19 -1.61 -3.64 9.15
N MET A 20 -2.46 -3.86 8.16
CA MET A 20 -3.91 -3.77 8.28
C MET A 20 -4.63 -4.73 7.34
N ASN A 21 -5.89 -5.02 7.63
CA ASN A 21 -6.73 -5.81 6.73
C ASN A 21 -7.07 -4.98 5.49
N PHE A 22 -7.05 -5.61 4.31
CA PHE A 22 -7.36 -4.93 3.05
C PHE A 22 -8.71 -4.19 3.07
N GLY A 23 -9.73 -4.79 3.70
CA GLY A 23 -11.07 -4.18 3.81
C GLY A 23 -11.12 -2.91 4.69
N GLU A 24 -10.10 -2.65 5.51
CA GLU A 24 -10.02 -1.46 6.37
C GLU A 24 -9.27 -0.31 5.70
N VAL A 25 -8.50 -0.58 4.63
CA VAL A 25 -7.61 0.39 3.96
C VAL A 25 -8.39 1.60 3.42
N PHE A 26 -9.56 1.37 2.81
CA PHE A 26 -10.35 2.46 2.23
C PHE A 26 -10.77 3.47 3.30
N THR A 27 -11.40 2.97 4.38
CA THR A 27 -11.82 3.81 5.50
C THR A 27 -10.63 4.46 6.18
N ALA A 28 -9.52 3.74 6.33
CA ALA A 28 -8.31 4.29 6.95
C ALA A 28 -7.68 5.43 6.13
N LEU A 29 -7.76 5.39 4.80
CA LEU A 29 -7.39 6.50 3.92
C LEU A 29 -8.40 7.66 4.03
N GLU A 30 -9.69 7.35 4.03
CA GLU A 30 -10.76 8.35 4.14
C GLU A 30 -10.66 9.17 5.43
N THR A 31 -10.44 8.50 6.56
CA THR A 31 -10.28 9.13 7.87
C THR A 31 -8.87 9.65 8.13
N LYS A 32 -7.94 9.47 7.19
CA LYS A 32 -6.52 9.81 7.32
C LYS A 32 -5.82 9.15 8.51
N THR A 33 -6.24 7.93 8.85
CA THR A 33 -5.52 7.07 9.80
C THR A 33 -4.20 6.59 9.18
N ILE A 34 -4.16 6.44 7.86
CA ILE A 34 -2.95 6.27 7.06
C ILE A 34 -2.91 7.29 5.93
N ASP A 35 -1.71 7.62 5.48
CA ASP A 35 -1.48 8.61 4.42
C ASP A 35 -1.46 8.01 3.01
N GLY A 36 -1.32 6.70 2.89
CA GLY A 36 -1.24 6.01 1.60
C GLY A 36 -1.12 4.51 1.72
N GLN A 37 -1.29 3.84 0.58
CA GLN A 37 -1.11 2.41 0.41
C GLN A 37 -0.32 2.09 -0.88
N GLU A 38 0.16 0.86 -1.00
CA GLU A 38 0.79 0.31 -2.20
C GLU A 38 -0.05 -0.84 -2.74
N ASN A 39 -0.35 -0.81 -4.05
CA ASN A 39 -1.02 -1.89 -4.77
C ASN A 39 -0.83 -1.70 -6.29
N PRO A 40 -1.04 -2.74 -7.11
CA PRO A 40 -1.15 -2.61 -8.55
C PRO A 40 -2.29 -1.68 -8.99
N PHE A 41 -2.17 -1.07 -10.18
CA PHE A 41 -3.19 -0.16 -10.73
C PHE A 41 -4.60 -0.78 -10.79
N VAL A 42 -4.68 -2.05 -11.17
CA VAL A 42 -5.96 -2.77 -11.26
C VAL A 42 -6.66 -2.84 -9.90
N THR A 43 -5.91 -3.10 -8.82
CA THR A 43 -6.46 -3.13 -7.46
C THR A 43 -6.90 -1.74 -7.01
N ILE A 44 -6.10 -0.69 -7.31
CA ILE A 44 -6.43 0.70 -6.99
C ILE A 44 -7.76 1.12 -7.64
N GLU A 45 -7.94 0.80 -8.92
CA GLU A 45 -9.16 1.11 -9.67
C GLU A 45 -10.35 0.29 -9.18
N THR A 46 -10.22 -1.04 -9.11
CA THR A 46 -11.33 -1.93 -8.73
C THR A 46 -11.79 -1.75 -7.28
N SER A 47 -10.89 -1.34 -6.38
CA SER A 47 -11.21 -1.02 -4.98
C SER A 47 -11.51 0.46 -4.75
N LYS A 48 -11.55 1.27 -5.82
CA LYS A 48 -11.87 2.70 -5.80
C LYS A 48 -10.98 3.55 -4.90
N PHE A 49 -9.74 3.14 -4.64
CA PHE A 49 -8.83 3.91 -3.78
C PHE A 49 -8.52 5.31 -4.33
N ASN A 50 -8.72 5.53 -5.63
CA ASN A 50 -8.63 6.85 -6.24
C ASN A 50 -9.64 7.89 -5.70
N GLU A 51 -10.71 7.46 -5.00
CA GLU A 51 -11.67 8.36 -4.36
C GLU A 51 -11.11 8.98 -3.06
N VAL A 52 -10.23 8.26 -2.36
CA VAL A 52 -9.70 8.63 -1.03
C VAL A 52 -8.19 8.90 -1.04
N GLN A 53 -7.47 8.49 -2.08
CA GLN A 53 -6.04 8.75 -2.29
C GLN A 53 -5.82 9.45 -3.64
N LYS A 54 -5.57 10.76 -3.60
CA LYS A 54 -5.50 11.63 -4.80
C LYS A 54 -4.20 11.53 -5.60
N TYR A 55 -3.14 11.04 -4.95
CA TYR A 55 -1.80 11.04 -5.52
C TYR A 55 -1.29 9.61 -5.67
N LEU A 56 -0.51 9.40 -6.73
CA LEU A 56 0.13 8.12 -7.03
C LEU A 56 1.59 8.37 -7.37
N SER A 57 2.46 7.55 -6.77
CA SER A 57 3.88 7.50 -7.10
C SER A 57 4.16 6.18 -7.80
N VAL A 58 4.67 6.24 -9.04
CA VAL A 58 5.07 5.03 -9.78
C VAL A 58 6.46 4.65 -9.33
N THR A 59 6.56 3.64 -8.47
CA THR A 59 7.82 3.03 -8.07
C THR A 59 8.11 1.80 -8.94
N PRO A 60 9.38 1.44 -9.16
CA PRO A 60 9.72 0.13 -9.71
C PRO A 60 9.02 -0.96 -8.91
N PRO A 61 8.64 -2.10 -9.54
CA PRO A 61 7.93 -3.16 -8.85
C PRO A 61 8.68 -3.54 -7.58
N CYS A 62 8.01 -3.42 -6.42
CA CYS A 62 8.56 -3.98 -5.19
C CYS A 62 8.51 -5.50 -5.36
N LEU A 63 9.65 -6.08 -5.74
CA LEU A 63 9.93 -7.53 -5.83
C LEU A 63 8.70 -8.43 -5.98
N GLN A 64 8.04 -8.34 -7.13
CA GLN A 64 7.27 -9.47 -7.64
C GLN A 64 8.20 -10.21 -8.59
N PRO A 65 8.78 -11.38 -8.21
CA PRO A 65 9.45 -12.22 -9.17
C PRO A 65 8.42 -12.57 -10.24
N ARG A 66 8.60 -12.02 -11.44
CA ARG A 66 7.99 -12.57 -12.63
C ARG A 66 8.63 -13.94 -12.81
N PHE A 67 7.88 -15.00 -12.53
CA PHE A 67 8.18 -16.31 -13.10
C PHE A 67 7.86 -16.27 -14.60
#